data_AF-A0A969G0T8-F1
#
_entry.id   AF-A0A969G0T8-F1
#
_cell.length_a   1.000
_cell.length_b   1.000
_cell.length_c   1.000
_cell.angle_alpha   90.00
_cell.angle_beta   90.00
_cell.angle_gamma   90.00
#
_symmetry.space_group_name_H-M   'P 1'
#
loop_
_entity.id
_entity.type
_entity.pdbx_description
1 polymer ?
#
loop_
_entity_poly.entity_id
_entity_poly.type
_entity_poly.pdbx_seq_one_letter_code
_entity_poly.pdbx_strand_id
1 'polypeptide(L)'
;MERVVVTGIGLRCGLGNLVTAWQNLLPGKTAIQLRQPFADLPVIPVAMFDKYPVDLETLRQDLVTDVLQDAGLVDPLPDCGVVVGSSRGFQGKLERLNQDRLAGKLTELEGWLQFLPHHLAIATAQQIGSTGANLVPMGACTTGIWSMCQGFELLQRGTCEQVLVGALESPVTRLSIAGFQKMGALANTCCFPFDQNRQGLVLGEGGAMVMLETLASAQKRRAKIYGEMLGWSFTCDADHVSAPQK
;
A
#
# COMPACT_ATOMS: atom_id res chain seq x y z
N MET A 1 6.15 -1.97 28.85
CA MET A 1 5.59 -1.73 27.51
C MET A 1 6.74 -1.95 26.54
N GLU A 2 6.61 -2.90 25.62
CA GLU A 2 7.70 -3.27 24.70
C GLU A 2 8.03 -2.10 23.77
N ARG A 3 9.32 -1.83 23.56
CA ARG A 3 9.79 -0.84 22.59
C ARG A 3 9.72 -1.45 21.20
N VAL A 4 9.15 -0.73 20.24
CA VAL A 4 8.92 -1.21 18.87
C VAL A 4 9.81 -0.45 17.91
N VAL A 5 10.59 -1.18 17.12
CA VAL A 5 11.58 -0.62 16.19
C VAL A 5 11.31 -1.05 14.76
N VAL A 6 11.71 -0.20 13.81
CA VAL A 6 11.70 -0.50 12.38
C VAL A 6 13.02 -1.12 11.99
N THR A 7 12.98 -2.33 11.44
CA THR A 7 14.19 -3.09 11.08
C THR A 7 14.35 -3.38 9.59
N GLY A 8 13.28 -3.25 8.81
CA GLY A 8 13.32 -3.38 7.36
C GLY A 8 12.27 -2.53 6.67
N ILE A 9 12.60 -2.04 5.48
CA ILE A 9 11.72 -1.22 4.65
C ILE A 9 11.72 -1.77 3.22
N GLY A 10 10.52 -2.08 2.70
CA GLY A 10 10.24 -2.30 1.28
C GLY A 10 9.43 -1.13 0.75
N LEU A 11 9.84 -0.57 -0.40
CA LEU A 11 9.13 0.52 -1.08
C LEU A 11 9.20 0.30 -2.58
N ARG A 12 8.05 0.42 -3.23
CA ARG A 12 7.92 0.41 -4.69
C ARG A 12 6.92 1.50 -5.07
N CYS A 13 7.35 2.45 -5.89
CA CYS A 13 6.49 3.50 -6.42
C CYS A 13 6.99 3.95 -7.81
N GLY A 14 6.30 4.91 -8.45
CA GLY A 14 6.72 5.45 -9.75
C GLY A 14 8.14 6.05 -9.81
N LEU A 15 8.80 6.30 -8.67
CA LEU A 15 10.21 6.74 -8.61
C LEU A 15 11.22 5.58 -8.51
N GLY A 16 10.76 4.34 -8.38
CA GLY A 16 11.58 3.13 -8.27
C GLY A 16 11.37 2.35 -6.97
N ASN A 17 12.39 1.57 -6.61
CA ASN A 17 12.48 0.86 -5.33
C ASN A 17 12.99 1.76 -4.19
N LEU A 18 13.10 1.27 -2.95
CA LEU A 18 13.54 2.06 -1.79
C LEU A 18 14.75 2.98 -2.06
N VAL A 19 15.85 2.40 -2.55
CA VAL A 19 17.10 3.14 -2.77
C VAL A 19 16.94 4.17 -3.88
N THR A 20 16.42 3.75 -5.03
CA THR A 20 16.28 4.61 -6.22
C THR A 20 15.22 5.70 -6.02
N ALA A 21 14.10 5.38 -5.37
CA ALA A 21 13.07 6.32 -5.01
C ALA A 21 13.63 7.40 -4.07
N TRP A 22 14.41 7.01 -3.05
CA TRP A 22 15.05 7.98 -2.15
C TRP A 22 16.03 8.90 -2.90
N GLN A 23 16.90 8.33 -3.74
CA GLN A 23 17.86 9.08 -4.54
C GLN A 23 17.19 10.01 -5.56
N ASN A 24 16.02 9.64 -6.09
CA ASN A 24 15.26 10.46 -7.01
C ASN A 24 14.43 11.55 -6.29
N LEU A 25 13.94 11.25 -5.09
CA LEU A 25 13.14 12.17 -4.28
C LEU A 25 13.96 13.38 -3.81
N LEU A 26 15.18 13.16 -3.30
CA LEU A 26 16.04 14.23 -2.75
C LEU A 26 16.32 15.40 -3.71
N PRO A 27 16.67 15.19 -4.99
CA PRO A 27 16.84 16.27 -5.96
C PRO A 27 15.50 16.78 -6.54
N GLY A 28 14.35 16.32 -6.03
CA GLY A 28 13.03 16.80 -6.44
C GLY A 28 12.50 16.20 -7.75
N LYS A 29 12.93 15.00 -8.15
CA LYS A 29 12.34 14.33 -9.33
C LYS A 29 10.91 13.89 -9.04
N THR A 30 10.10 13.86 -10.09
CA THR A 30 8.70 13.43 -10.03
C THR A 30 8.45 12.27 -11.00
N ALA A 31 7.59 11.34 -10.57
CA ALA A 31 7.05 10.28 -11.42
C ALA A 31 5.75 10.69 -12.12
N ILE A 32 5.22 11.88 -11.81
CA ILE A 32 3.96 12.38 -12.38
C ILE A 32 4.17 12.69 -13.86
N GLN A 33 3.35 12.07 -14.71
CA GLN A 33 3.36 12.28 -16.14
C GLN A 33 1.93 12.31 -16.68
N LEU A 34 1.70 13.09 -17.75
CA LEU A 34 0.45 13.02 -18.50
C LEU A 34 0.40 11.69 -19.25
N ARG A 35 -0.61 10.87 -18.95
CA ARG A 35 -0.81 9.56 -19.58
C ARG A 35 -2.28 9.34 -19.87
N GLN A 36 -2.56 8.42 -20.79
CA GLN A 36 -3.89 7.92 -21.09
C GLN A 36 -3.92 6.40 -20.87
N PRO A 37 -4.05 5.93 -19.60
CA PRO A 37 -3.97 4.50 -19.29
C PRO A 37 -5.11 3.68 -19.95
N PHE A 38 -6.21 4.34 -20.28
CA PHE A 38 -7.40 3.74 -20.87
C PHE A 38 -7.85 4.58 -22.07
N ALA A 39 -7.98 3.95 -23.25
CA ALA A 39 -8.26 4.65 -24.51
C ALA A 39 -9.61 5.40 -24.51
N ASP A 40 -10.57 4.93 -23.71
CA ASP A 40 -11.90 5.51 -23.53
C ASP A 40 -11.95 6.68 -22.53
N LEU A 41 -10.83 7.00 -21.87
CA LEU A 41 -10.73 8.07 -20.88
C LEU A 41 -9.74 9.16 -21.32
N PRO A 42 -9.84 10.40 -20.78
CA PRO A 42 -8.93 11.48 -21.15
C PRO A 42 -7.48 11.23 -20.70
N VAL A 43 -6.55 12.00 -21.29
CA VAL A 43 -5.19 12.13 -20.78
C VAL A 43 -5.25 12.86 -19.43
N ILE A 44 -4.63 12.29 -18.40
CA ILE A 44 -4.60 12.85 -17.04
C ILE A 44 -3.19 12.73 -16.44
N PRO A 45 -2.81 13.59 -15.48
CA PRO A 45 -1.59 13.39 -14.70
C PRO A 45 -1.74 12.18 -13.78
N VAL A 46 -0.78 11.26 -13.84
CA VAL A 46 -0.69 10.05 -12.99
C VAL A 46 0.77 9.72 -12.68
N ALA A 47 1.02 9.08 -11.54
CA ALA A 47 2.33 8.55 -11.16
C ALA A 47 2.31 7.01 -11.19
N MET A 48 2.75 6.45 -12.31
CA MET A 48 2.72 5.00 -12.59
C MET A 48 4.11 4.43 -12.78
N PHE A 49 4.27 3.12 -12.53
CA PHE A 49 5.53 2.41 -12.80
C PHE A 49 5.81 2.35 -14.30
N ASP A 50 4.79 1.97 -15.08
CA ASP A 50 4.91 1.76 -16.53
C ASP A 50 3.60 2.16 -17.24
N LYS A 51 3.46 1.84 -18.52
CA LYS A 51 2.36 2.25 -19.40
C LYS A 51 0.98 1.83 -18.89
N TYR A 52 0.89 0.71 -18.17
CA TYR A 52 -0.36 0.17 -17.65
C TYR A 52 -0.30 0.07 -16.12
N PRO A 53 -1.46 0.13 -15.44
CA PRO A 53 -1.51 -0.02 -13.98
C PRO A 53 -0.85 -1.32 -13.52
N VAL A 54 -0.10 -1.24 -12.43
CA VAL A 54 0.65 -2.36 -11.87
C VAL A 54 -0.29 -3.45 -11.36
N ASP A 55 0.11 -4.71 -11.54
CA ASP A 55 -0.56 -5.83 -10.91
C ASP A 55 -0.21 -5.88 -9.42
N LEU A 56 -1.23 -5.85 -8.57
CA LEU A 56 -1.03 -5.81 -7.12
C LEU A 56 -0.39 -7.08 -6.56
N GLU A 57 -0.55 -8.24 -7.21
CA GLU A 57 0.05 -9.48 -6.74
C GLU A 57 1.55 -9.51 -7.02
N THR A 58 1.97 -9.08 -8.22
CA THR A 58 3.40 -8.86 -8.53
C THR A 58 4.01 -7.83 -7.59
N LEU A 59 3.35 -6.68 -7.39
CA LEU A 59 3.83 -5.63 -6.49
C LEU A 59 3.98 -6.12 -5.04
N ARG A 60 3.05 -6.96 -4.58
CA ARG A 60 3.09 -7.58 -3.25
C ARG A 60 4.30 -8.50 -3.09
N GLN A 61 4.55 -9.37 -4.07
CA GLN A 61 5.66 -10.31 -4.06
C GLN A 61 7.01 -9.58 -4.00
N ASP A 62 7.17 -8.54 -4.81
CA ASP A 62 8.36 -7.69 -4.82
C ASP A 62 8.55 -6.97 -3.47
N LEU A 63 7.49 -6.39 -2.91
CA LEU A 63 7.56 -5.69 -1.62
C LEU A 63 7.92 -6.61 -0.46
N VAL A 64 7.37 -7.83 -0.42
CA VAL A 64 7.72 -8.84 0.59
C VAL A 64 9.19 -9.24 0.44
N THR A 65 9.67 -9.42 -0.79
CA THR A 65 11.07 -9.75 -1.04
C THR A 65 11.99 -8.62 -0.56
N ASP A 66 11.68 -7.37 -0.92
CA ASP A 66 12.48 -6.20 -0.57
C ASP A 66 12.58 -5.98 0.94
N VAL A 67 11.44 -6.04 1.65
CA VAL A 67 11.40 -5.77 3.09
C VAL A 67 12.10 -6.86 3.88
N LEU A 68 12.01 -8.13 3.46
CA LEU A 68 12.75 -9.23 4.08
C LEU A 68 14.25 -9.11 3.83
N GLN A 69 14.65 -8.77 2.61
CA GLN A 69 16.04 -8.53 2.26
C GLN A 69 16.63 -7.37 3.08
N ASP A 70 15.92 -6.24 3.18
CA ASP A 70 16.37 -5.08 3.96
C ASP A 70 16.40 -5.36 5.46
N ALA A 71 15.45 -6.17 5.97
CA ALA A 71 15.45 -6.63 7.36
C ALA A 71 16.55 -7.66 7.66
N GLY A 72 17.15 -8.30 6.65
CA GLY A 72 18.04 -9.44 6.84
C GLY A 72 17.32 -10.66 7.43
N LEU A 73 16.09 -10.92 6.97
CA LEU A 73 15.26 -12.07 7.34
C LEU A 73 15.09 -12.99 6.14
N VAL A 74 14.86 -14.27 6.42
CA VAL A 74 14.61 -15.31 5.42
C VAL A 74 13.38 -16.09 5.84
N ASP A 75 12.49 -16.34 4.90
CA ASP A 75 11.30 -17.15 5.09
C ASP A 75 11.64 -18.66 5.24
N PRO A 76 10.84 -19.44 5.97
CA PRO A 76 9.57 -19.08 6.60
C PRO A 76 9.72 -18.31 7.93
N LEU A 77 8.74 -17.44 8.20
CA LEU A 77 8.57 -16.67 9.43
C LEU A 77 7.22 -17.04 10.10
N PRO A 78 7.12 -18.25 10.69
CA PRO A 78 5.84 -18.82 11.15
C PRO A 78 5.12 -17.95 12.19
N ASP A 79 5.86 -17.33 13.12
CA ASP A 79 5.30 -16.53 14.21
C ASP A 79 5.17 -15.03 13.89
N CYS A 80 5.50 -14.61 12.67
CA CYS A 80 5.46 -13.21 12.26
C CYS A 80 4.02 -12.76 12.03
N GLY A 81 3.57 -11.70 12.70
CA GLY A 81 2.27 -11.09 12.39
C GLY A 81 2.27 -10.48 10.99
N VAL A 82 1.12 -10.45 10.34
CA VAL A 82 0.92 -9.81 9.03
C VAL A 82 -0.21 -8.80 9.14
N VAL A 83 0.09 -7.54 8.84
CA VAL A 83 -0.90 -6.47 8.81
C VAL A 83 -0.74 -5.70 7.51
N VAL A 84 -1.39 -6.18 6.45
CA VAL A 84 -1.28 -5.59 5.11
C VAL A 84 -2.65 -5.16 4.63
N GLY A 85 -2.77 -3.87 4.31
CA GLY A 85 -4.01 -3.26 3.87
C GLY A 85 -3.98 -2.81 2.42
N SER A 86 -5.17 -2.58 1.88
CA SER A 86 -5.39 -1.85 0.63
C SER A 86 -6.73 -1.14 0.74
N SER A 87 -6.83 0.08 0.22
CA SER A 87 -8.07 0.85 0.29
C SER A 87 -9.09 0.42 -0.76
N ARG A 88 -8.62 -0.17 -1.86
CA ARG A 88 -9.44 -0.56 -3.02
C ARG A 88 -9.25 -2.02 -3.42
N GLY A 89 -8.20 -2.69 -2.92
CA GLY A 89 -7.87 -4.06 -3.30
C GLY A 89 -7.72 -4.19 -4.80
N PHE A 90 -8.19 -5.30 -5.36
CA PHE A 90 -8.09 -5.60 -6.79
C PHE A 90 -9.22 -4.96 -7.62
N GLN A 91 -9.59 -3.71 -7.36
CA GLN A 91 -10.69 -3.02 -8.03
C GLN A 91 -10.58 -3.10 -9.57
N GLY A 92 -9.38 -2.89 -10.12
CA GLY A 92 -9.15 -3.00 -11.57
C GLY A 92 -9.40 -4.41 -12.14
N LYS A 93 -9.13 -5.47 -11.37
CA LYS A 93 -9.44 -6.86 -11.78
C LYS A 93 -10.95 -7.12 -11.68
N LEU A 94 -11.62 -6.63 -10.64
CA LEU A 94 -13.07 -6.75 -10.49
C LEU A 94 -13.83 -6.01 -11.61
N GLU A 95 -13.39 -4.81 -11.97
CA GLU A 95 -13.93 -4.06 -13.11
C GLU A 95 -13.81 -4.86 -14.41
N ARG A 96 -12.64 -5.43 -14.68
CA ARG A 96 -12.37 -6.25 -15.87
C ARG A 96 -13.20 -7.54 -15.87
N LEU A 97 -13.26 -8.25 -14.74
CA LEU A 97 -14.06 -9.46 -14.57
C LEU A 97 -15.53 -9.21 -14.93
N ASN A 98 -16.11 -8.10 -14.44
CA ASN A 98 -17.47 -7.74 -14.79
C ASN A 98 -17.63 -7.37 -16.28
N GLN A 99 -16.67 -6.65 -16.86
CA GLN A 99 -16.69 -6.32 -18.30
C GLN A 99 -16.66 -7.58 -19.17
N ASP A 100 -15.76 -8.51 -18.89
CA ASP A 100 -15.63 -9.76 -19.66
C ASP A 100 -16.88 -10.64 -19.51
N ARG A 101 -17.52 -10.65 -18.33
CA ARG A 101 -18.82 -11.31 -18.12
C ARG A 101 -19.92 -10.69 -18.98
N LEU A 102 -20.04 -9.36 -18.99
CA LEU A 102 -21.05 -8.66 -19.80
C LEU A 102 -20.81 -8.82 -21.31
N ALA A 103 -19.55 -8.96 -21.73
CA ALA A 103 -19.18 -9.23 -23.11
C ALA A 103 -19.35 -10.71 -23.52
N GLY A 104 -19.85 -11.57 -22.62
CA GLY A 104 -20.02 -13.01 -22.89
C GLY A 104 -18.70 -13.78 -23.02
N LYS A 105 -17.58 -13.21 -22.55
CA LYS A 105 -16.24 -13.82 -22.62
C LYS A 105 -15.93 -14.73 -21.42
N LEU A 106 -16.75 -14.68 -20.37
CA LEU A 106 -16.61 -15.52 -19.19
C LEU A 106 -17.81 -16.45 -19.06
N THR A 107 -17.53 -17.74 -19.01
CA THR A 107 -18.49 -18.79 -18.68
C THR A 107 -18.56 -19.06 -17.18
N GLU A 108 -17.46 -18.84 -16.45
CA GLU A 108 -17.35 -19.04 -15.00
C GLU A 108 -16.57 -17.90 -14.32
N LEU A 109 -16.87 -17.64 -13.04
CA LEU A 109 -16.24 -16.59 -12.23
C LEU A 109 -15.11 -17.18 -11.37
N GLU A 110 -14.12 -17.81 -11.99
CA GLU A 110 -12.98 -18.35 -11.24
C GLU A 110 -12.13 -17.24 -10.61
N GLY A 111 -11.58 -17.51 -9.43
CA GLY A 111 -10.60 -16.62 -8.78
C GLY A 111 -11.14 -15.32 -8.18
N TRP A 112 -12.45 -15.02 -8.25
CA TRP A 112 -13.00 -13.74 -7.76
C TRP A 112 -12.74 -13.50 -6.26
N LEU A 113 -12.68 -14.56 -5.45
CA LEU A 113 -12.34 -14.49 -4.03
C LEU A 113 -10.93 -13.94 -3.80
N GLN A 114 -9.99 -14.19 -4.72
CA GLN A 114 -8.63 -13.64 -4.67
C GLN A 114 -8.61 -12.14 -4.96
N PHE A 115 -9.70 -11.57 -5.46
CA PHE A 115 -9.79 -10.13 -5.73
C PHE A 115 -10.39 -9.34 -4.55
N LEU A 116 -10.79 -10.03 -3.48
CA LEU A 116 -11.26 -9.38 -2.26
C LEU A 116 -10.11 -8.69 -1.52
N PRO A 117 -10.33 -7.54 -0.84
CA PRO A 117 -9.25 -6.75 -0.25
C PRO A 117 -8.37 -7.53 0.75
N HIS A 118 -8.94 -8.48 1.48
CA HIS A 118 -8.21 -9.28 2.47
C HIS A 118 -7.21 -10.27 1.85
N HIS A 119 -7.31 -10.55 0.56
CA HIS A 119 -6.43 -11.49 -0.12
C HIS A 119 -4.96 -11.05 -0.04
N LEU A 120 -4.67 -9.74 -0.08
CA LEU A 120 -3.30 -9.23 0.00
C LEU A 120 -2.59 -9.62 1.30
N ALA A 121 -3.29 -9.59 2.43
CA ALA A 121 -2.73 -10.02 3.71
C ALA A 121 -2.57 -11.54 3.77
N ILE A 122 -3.56 -12.29 3.32
CA ILE A 122 -3.50 -13.76 3.24
C ILE A 122 -2.33 -14.22 2.36
N ALA A 123 -2.21 -13.69 1.14
CA ALA A 123 -1.14 -14.03 0.21
C ALA A 123 0.23 -13.64 0.76
N THR A 124 0.32 -12.54 1.53
CA THR A 124 1.54 -12.16 2.24
C THR A 124 1.91 -13.18 3.33
N ALA A 125 0.95 -13.59 4.17
CA ALA A 125 1.17 -14.61 5.18
C ALA A 125 1.59 -15.96 4.54
N GLN A 126 0.93 -16.36 3.44
CA GLN A 126 1.29 -17.54 2.68
C GLN A 126 2.71 -17.48 2.11
N GLN A 127 3.11 -16.33 1.55
CA GLN A 127 4.45 -16.15 0.99
C GLN A 127 5.53 -16.31 2.05
N ILE A 128 5.34 -15.76 3.25
CA ILE A 128 6.34 -15.86 4.33
C ILE A 128 6.13 -17.09 5.22
N GLY A 129 5.17 -17.97 4.91
CA GLY A 129 4.85 -19.14 5.73
C GLY A 129 4.35 -18.81 7.15
N SER A 130 3.74 -17.64 7.36
CA SER A 130 3.23 -17.21 8.66
C SER A 130 1.88 -17.85 8.99
N THR A 131 1.74 -18.27 10.24
CA THR A 131 0.49 -18.67 10.89
C THR A 131 0.11 -17.72 12.03
N GLY A 132 0.83 -16.60 12.17
CA GLY A 132 0.59 -15.56 13.16
C GLY A 132 -0.67 -14.73 12.91
N ALA A 133 -0.84 -13.66 13.70
CA ALA A 133 -1.97 -12.76 13.55
C ALA A 133 -2.01 -12.14 12.15
N ASN A 134 -3.14 -12.26 11.44
CA ASN A 134 -3.33 -11.72 10.09
C ASN A 134 -4.48 -10.70 10.07
N LEU A 135 -4.16 -9.42 9.94
CA LEU A 135 -5.13 -8.31 10.00
C LEU A 135 -5.15 -7.52 8.70
N VAL A 136 -6.33 -7.01 8.33
CA VAL A 136 -6.57 -6.32 7.06
C VAL A 136 -7.23 -4.97 7.31
N PRO A 137 -6.48 -3.95 7.73
CA PRO A 137 -7.04 -2.61 7.89
C PRO A 137 -7.41 -2.01 6.54
N MET A 138 -8.46 -1.20 6.54
CA MET A 138 -8.97 -0.51 5.36
C MET A 138 -9.54 0.84 5.78
N GLY A 139 -8.73 1.89 5.64
CA GLY A 139 -9.01 3.25 6.10
C GLY A 139 -8.87 4.31 5.01
N ALA A 140 -9.20 3.99 3.76
CA ALA A 140 -8.93 4.87 2.62
C ALA A 140 -7.44 5.31 2.59
N CYS A 141 -7.17 6.62 2.55
CA CYS A 141 -5.81 7.18 2.52
C CYS A 141 -4.97 6.87 3.78
N THR A 142 -5.60 6.51 4.90
CA THR A 142 -4.88 6.20 6.16
C THR A 142 -4.52 4.72 6.30
N THR A 143 -4.88 3.88 5.33
CA THR A 143 -4.72 2.41 5.42
C THR A 143 -3.32 1.97 5.81
N GLY A 144 -2.26 2.54 5.21
CA GLY A 144 -0.87 2.19 5.57
C GLY A 144 -0.49 2.56 6.99
N ILE A 145 -0.92 3.73 7.48
CA ILE A 145 -0.72 4.16 8.87
C ILE A 145 -1.49 3.24 9.82
N TRP A 146 -2.72 2.86 9.45
CA TRP A 146 -3.51 1.92 10.23
C TRP A 146 -2.84 0.55 10.34
N SER A 147 -2.25 0.04 9.27
CA SER A 147 -1.42 -1.17 9.32
C SER A 147 -0.28 -1.07 10.33
N MET A 148 0.46 0.04 10.30
CA MET A 148 1.56 0.25 11.26
C MET A 148 1.06 0.30 12.71
N CYS A 149 -0.06 0.97 12.98
CA CYS A 149 -0.61 1.08 14.32
C CYS A 149 -1.07 -0.28 14.87
N GLN A 150 -1.77 -1.08 14.07
CA GLN A 150 -2.21 -2.42 14.48
C GLN A 150 -1.01 -3.35 14.71
N GLY A 151 0.02 -3.30 13.88
CA GLY A 151 1.24 -4.08 14.12
C GLY A 151 2.00 -3.64 15.37
N PHE A 152 2.06 -2.34 15.63
CA PHE A 152 2.58 -1.80 16.89
C PHE A 152 1.81 -2.34 18.10
N GLU A 153 0.46 -2.38 18.04
CA GLU A 153 -0.35 -2.96 19.13
C GLU A 153 -0.05 -4.45 19.34
N LEU A 154 0.08 -5.24 18.28
CA LEU A 154 0.40 -6.67 18.37
C LEU A 154 1.74 -6.90 19.11
N LEU A 155 2.76 -6.12 18.77
CA LEU A 155 4.07 -6.18 19.42
C LEU A 155 4.01 -5.72 20.88
N GLN A 156 3.31 -4.61 21.16
CA GLN A 156 3.19 -4.10 22.52
C GLN A 156 2.41 -5.02 23.46
N ARG A 157 1.44 -5.76 22.92
CA ARG A 157 0.68 -6.78 23.66
C ARG A 157 1.43 -8.10 23.81
N GLY A 158 2.63 -8.24 23.21
CA GLY A 158 3.40 -9.47 23.22
C GLY A 158 2.76 -10.61 22.43
N THR A 159 1.90 -10.29 21.45
CA THR A 159 1.26 -11.31 20.59
C THR A 159 2.27 -11.99 19.66
N CYS A 160 3.31 -11.26 19.25
CA CYS A 160 4.44 -11.75 18.47
C CYS A 160 5.64 -10.81 18.68
N GLU A 161 6.82 -11.22 18.19
CA GLU A 161 8.04 -10.41 18.28
C GLU A 161 8.35 -9.64 16.99
N GLN A 162 7.73 -10.03 15.89
CA GLN A 162 7.94 -9.46 14.55
C GLN A 162 6.58 -9.32 13.86
N VAL A 163 6.35 -8.20 13.17
CA VAL A 163 5.15 -7.96 12.38
C VAL A 163 5.53 -7.29 11.07
N LEU A 164 5.14 -7.91 9.96
CA LEU A 164 5.18 -7.30 8.65
C LEU A 164 3.93 -6.43 8.46
N VAL A 165 4.12 -5.11 8.45
CA VAL A 165 3.05 -4.13 8.28
C VAL A 165 3.17 -3.43 6.93
N GLY A 166 2.06 -3.00 6.33
CA GLY A 166 2.15 -2.17 5.13
C GLY A 166 0.82 -1.93 4.42
N ALA A 167 0.93 -1.26 3.28
CA ALA A 167 -0.15 -1.13 2.33
C ALA A 167 0.38 -0.99 0.90
N LEU A 168 -0.42 -1.45 -0.05
CA LEU A 168 -0.15 -1.33 -1.47
C LEU A 168 -1.43 -1.04 -2.24
N GLU A 169 -1.30 -0.31 -3.35
CA GLU A 169 -2.43 0.20 -4.09
C GLU A 169 -2.11 0.36 -5.58
N SER A 170 -3.10 0.03 -6.42
CA SER A 170 -3.09 0.28 -7.87
C SER A 170 -4.40 1.00 -8.23
N PRO A 171 -4.52 2.30 -7.86
CA PRO A 171 -5.80 2.99 -7.89
C PRO A 171 -6.14 3.54 -9.27
N VAL A 172 -5.25 3.41 -10.26
CA VAL A 172 -5.46 3.88 -11.64
C VAL A 172 -6.38 2.88 -12.35
N THR A 173 -7.67 3.01 -12.08
CA THR A 173 -8.74 2.22 -12.71
C THR A 173 -9.77 3.14 -13.37
N ARG A 174 -10.65 2.60 -14.21
CA ARG A 174 -11.68 3.42 -14.87
C ARG A 174 -12.62 4.04 -13.86
N LEU A 175 -13.10 3.24 -12.91
CA LEU A 175 -14.01 3.72 -11.87
C LEU A 175 -13.36 4.78 -10.99
N SER A 176 -12.09 4.59 -10.59
CA SER A 176 -11.37 5.56 -9.78
C SER A 176 -11.18 6.89 -10.51
N ILE A 177 -10.73 6.86 -11.77
CA ILE A 177 -10.57 8.08 -12.58
C ILE A 177 -11.90 8.81 -12.72
N ALA A 178 -12.96 8.10 -13.14
CA ALA A 178 -14.29 8.69 -13.34
C ALA A 178 -14.87 9.26 -12.03
N GLY A 179 -14.73 8.52 -10.93
CA GLY A 179 -15.23 8.92 -9.61
C GLY A 179 -14.53 10.17 -9.09
N PHE A 180 -13.20 10.18 -9.07
CA PHE A 180 -12.43 11.34 -8.59
C PHE A 180 -12.57 12.56 -9.50
N GLN A 181 -12.69 12.35 -10.82
CA GLN A 181 -12.97 13.45 -11.75
C GLN A 181 -14.35 14.06 -11.48
N LYS A 182 -15.39 13.23 -11.24
CA LYS A 182 -16.73 13.71 -10.91
C LYS A 182 -16.78 14.46 -9.58
N MET A 183 -15.94 14.10 -8.62
CA MET A 183 -15.79 14.83 -7.36
C MET A 183 -15.03 16.16 -7.51
N GLY A 184 -14.42 16.44 -8.67
CA GLY A 184 -13.53 17.60 -8.84
C GLY A 184 -12.23 17.49 -8.04
N ALA A 185 -11.81 16.27 -7.70
CA ALA A 185 -10.66 16.04 -6.83
C ALA A 185 -9.33 15.92 -7.59
N LEU A 186 -9.35 15.61 -8.88
CA LEU A 186 -8.13 15.39 -9.68
C LEU A 186 -7.50 16.71 -10.15
N ALA A 187 -6.18 16.76 -10.09
CA ALA A 187 -5.40 17.83 -10.70
C ALA A 187 -5.41 17.76 -12.23
N ASN A 188 -5.23 18.91 -12.89
CA ASN A 188 -5.20 19.01 -14.35
C ASN A 188 -3.78 18.88 -14.92
N THR A 189 -2.75 19.35 -14.19
CA THR A 189 -1.36 19.35 -14.66
C THR A 189 -0.41 18.59 -13.75
N CYS A 190 -0.39 18.91 -12.45
CA CYS A 190 0.50 18.29 -11.47
C CYS A 190 -0.04 18.47 -10.04
N CYS A 191 0.65 17.90 -9.06
CA CYS A 191 0.35 18.03 -7.64
C CYS A 191 1.19 19.16 -7.03
N PHE A 192 0.53 20.18 -6.46
CA PHE A 192 1.18 21.33 -5.81
C PHE A 192 0.69 21.49 -4.35
N PRO A 193 1.16 20.67 -3.40
CA PRO A 193 0.76 20.79 -2.00
C PRO A 193 1.05 22.20 -1.47
N PHE A 194 0.07 22.80 -0.79
CA PHE A 194 0.14 24.13 -0.16
C PHE A 194 0.29 25.33 -1.12
N ASP A 195 0.38 25.13 -2.43
CA ASP A 195 0.46 26.21 -3.41
C ASP A 195 -0.89 26.97 -3.53
N GLN A 196 -0.82 28.26 -3.84
CA GLN A 196 -2.00 29.09 -4.11
C GLN A 196 -2.78 28.57 -5.32
N ASN A 197 -2.08 28.01 -6.31
CA ASN A 197 -2.60 27.46 -7.55
C ASN A 197 -2.76 25.93 -7.51
N ARG A 198 -2.85 25.31 -6.32
CA ARG A 198 -3.08 23.86 -6.19
C ARG A 198 -4.37 23.45 -6.92
N GLN A 199 -4.30 22.32 -7.63
CA GLN A 199 -5.36 21.91 -8.56
C GLN A 199 -6.15 20.68 -8.12
N GLY A 200 -5.65 19.93 -7.13
CA GLY A 200 -6.22 18.63 -6.73
C GLY A 200 -5.12 17.60 -6.50
N LEU A 201 -5.53 16.33 -6.37
CA LEU A 201 -4.62 15.20 -6.21
C LEU A 201 -4.25 14.58 -7.56
N VAL A 202 -3.10 13.91 -7.59
CA VAL A 202 -2.68 13.04 -8.70
C VAL A 202 -2.71 11.60 -8.21
N LEU A 203 -3.34 10.71 -8.99
CA LEU A 203 -3.36 9.29 -8.66
C LEU A 203 -1.97 8.69 -8.87
N GLY A 204 -1.49 7.98 -7.86
CA GLY A 204 -0.24 7.20 -7.93
C GLY A 204 -0.49 5.76 -7.52
N GLU A 205 0.30 4.86 -8.08
CA GLU A 205 0.35 3.45 -7.69
C GLU A 205 1.66 3.12 -6.99
N GLY A 206 1.62 2.09 -6.16
CA GLY A 206 2.76 1.64 -5.39
C GLY A 206 2.38 1.11 -4.03
N GLY A 207 3.38 0.82 -3.22
CA GLY A 207 3.19 0.32 -1.88
C GLY A 207 4.45 0.39 -1.06
N ALA A 208 4.27 0.24 0.25
CA ALA A 208 5.34 0.15 1.22
C ALA A 208 5.01 -0.95 2.22
N MET A 209 6.02 -1.72 2.59
CA MET A 209 5.99 -2.67 3.68
C MET A 209 7.14 -2.38 4.64
N VAL A 210 6.90 -2.60 5.92
CA VAL A 210 7.85 -2.32 7.00
C VAL A 210 7.88 -3.54 7.92
N MET A 211 9.07 -3.99 8.25
CA MET A 211 9.26 -4.97 9.32
C MET A 211 9.37 -4.23 10.66
N LEU A 212 8.41 -4.48 11.54
CA LEU A 212 8.42 -4.02 12.92
C LEU A 212 8.86 -5.16 13.83
N GLU A 213 9.71 -4.87 14.81
CA GLU A 213 10.14 -5.84 15.81
C GLU A 213 10.11 -5.24 17.21
N THR A 214 10.00 -6.09 18.23
CA THR A 214 10.38 -5.67 19.58
C THR A 214 11.88 -5.36 19.59
N LEU A 215 12.29 -4.34 20.35
CA LEU A 215 13.69 -3.97 20.47
C LEU A 215 14.55 -5.16 20.92
N ALA A 216 14.05 -5.99 21.83
CA ALA A 216 14.74 -7.18 22.31
C ALA A 216 15.00 -8.18 21.17
N SER A 217 13.99 -8.45 20.33
CA SER A 217 14.13 -9.37 19.18
C SER A 217 15.11 -8.81 18.14
N ALA A 218 14.99 -7.53 17.81
CA ALA A 218 15.90 -6.83 16.91
C ALA A 218 17.36 -6.85 17.42
N GLN A 219 17.59 -6.60 18.71
CA GLN A 219 18.93 -6.64 19.32
C GLN A 219 19.51 -8.06 19.34
N LYS A 220 18.70 -9.08 19.65
CA LYS A 220 19.11 -10.49 19.70
C LYS A 220 19.71 -10.94 18.37
N ARG A 221 19.10 -10.54 17.24
CA ARG A 221 19.60 -10.86 15.89
C ARG A 221 20.52 -9.80 15.30
N ARG A 222 20.88 -8.75 16.06
CA ARG A 222 21.71 -7.60 15.62
C ARG A 222 21.17 -6.92 14.35
N ALA A 223 19.85 -6.74 14.30
CA ALA A 223 19.17 -6.08 13.20
C ALA A 223 19.67 -4.64 13.03
N LYS A 224 19.67 -4.14 11.79
CA LYS A 224 19.69 -2.71 11.53
C LYS A 224 18.42 -2.09 12.11
N ILE A 225 18.53 -0.96 12.81
CA ILE A 225 17.39 -0.24 13.35
C ILE A 225 17.33 1.13 12.68
N TYR A 226 16.25 1.40 11.95
CA TYR A 226 16.01 2.68 11.28
C TYR A 226 15.46 3.74 12.23
N GLY A 227 14.64 3.32 13.19
CA GLY A 227 13.98 4.20 14.13
C GLY A 227 13.06 3.43 15.07
N GLU A 228 12.52 4.15 16.05
CA GLU A 228 11.58 3.63 17.05
C GLU A 228 10.22 4.29 16.85
N MET A 229 9.16 3.48 16.90
CA MET A 229 7.79 4.00 16.95
C MET A 229 7.50 4.42 18.40
N LEU A 230 7.33 5.73 18.64
CA LEU A 230 7.12 6.26 19.99
C LEU A 230 5.65 6.27 20.42
N GLY A 231 4.72 6.22 19.47
CA GLY A 231 3.29 6.23 19.74
C GLY A 231 2.47 6.41 18.48
N TRP A 232 1.14 6.31 18.63
CA TRP A 232 0.16 6.51 17.58
C TRP A 232 -1.18 6.93 18.19
N SER A 233 -2.10 7.44 17.36
CA SER A 233 -3.47 7.77 17.75
C SER A 233 -4.39 7.75 16.53
N PHE A 234 -5.68 7.56 16.77
CA PHE A 234 -6.73 7.75 15.77
C PHE A 234 -7.79 8.71 16.28
N THR A 235 -8.27 9.54 15.37
CA THR A 235 -9.44 10.41 15.55
C THR A 235 -10.41 10.18 14.38
N CYS A 236 -11.65 10.64 14.53
CA CYS A 236 -12.65 10.63 13.49
C CYS A 236 -13.40 11.96 13.52
N ASP A 237 -13.37 12.69 12.40
CA ASP A 237 -14.01 13.99 12.26
C ASP A 237 -15.53 13.92 12.44
N ALA A 238 -16.14 12.76 12.12
CA ALA A 238 -17.57 12.50 12.24
C ALA A 238 -18.48 13.56 11.58
N ASP A 239 -18.00 14.21 10.52
CA ASP A 239 -18.65 15.36 9.88
C ASP A 239 -19.02 15.09 8.41
N HIS A 240 -18.04 15.11 7.50
CA HIS A 240 -18.28 14.99 6.05
C HIS A 240 -17.55 13.78 5.43
N VAL A 241 -18.15 13.19 4.39
CA VAL A 241 -17.65 11.96 3.76
C VAL A 241 -16.31 12.12 3.03
N SER A 242 -16.00 13.33 2.56
CA SER A 242 -14.82 13.61 1.72
C SER A 242 -14.11 14.93 2.00
N ALA A 243 -14.64 15.74 2.92
CA ALA A 243 -14.05 17.02 3.30
C ALA A 243 -13.59 16.90 4.75
N PRO A 244 -12.38 17.36 5.10
CA PRO A 244 -11.94 17.35 6.49
C PRO A 244 -12.76 18.37 7.31
N GLN A 245 -12.85 18.15 8.62
CA GLN A 245 -13.34 19.16 9.54
C GLN A 245 -12.47 20.43 9.43
N LYS A 246 -13.11 21.60 9.39
CA LYS A 246 -12.43 22.90 9.35
C LYS A 246 -12.07 23.39 10.74
#